data_AF-A0A8C2PZ87-F1
#
_entry.id   AF-A0A8C2PZ87-F1
#
_cell.length_a   1.000
_cell.length_b   1.000
_cell.length_c   1.000
_cell.angle_alpha   90.00
_cell.angle_beta   90.00
_cell.angle_gamma   90.00
#
_symmetry.space_group_name_H-M   'P 1'
#
loop_
_entity.id
_entity.type
_entity.pdbx_description
1 polymer ?
#
loop_
_entity_poly.entity_id
_entity_poly.type
_entity_poly.pdbx_seq_one_letter_code
_entity_poly.pdbx_strand_id
1 'polypeptide(L)'
;MRSDLVHTIGESAALGAAGVVLWVSCQKATKYTDGPLGPYVINVTSAAKLCSKALCKKNAKCVRKSLDSGTYLHLNPCFFNIRLNPSIRGPRFHVSGHLNNPDILDMKHKFTCQCYQGWMGIYCEMPQITDPRKV
;
A
#
# COMPACT_ATOMS: atom_id res chain seq x y z
N MET A 1 -7.56 -10.89 15.95
CA MET A 1 -6.27 -10.88 15.22
C MET A 1 -6.38 -10.36 13.78
N ARG A 2 -7.12 -10.99 12.86
CA ARG A 2 -7.18 -10.50 11.46
C ARG A 2 -7.89 -9.14 11.33
N SER A 3 -8.91 -8.90 12.18
CA SER A 3 -9.58 -7.60 12.29
C SER A 3 -8.64 -6.50 12.83
N ASP A 4 -7.82 -6.81 13.84
CA ASP A 4 -6.87 -5.86 14.42
C ASP A 4 -5.85 -5.37 13.39
N LEU A 5 -5.36 -6.26 12.52
CA LEU A 5 -4.44 -5.89 11.43
C LEU A 5 -5.08 -4.90 10.45
N VAL A 6 -6.37 -5.09 10.16
CA VAL A 6 -7.14 -4.22 9.26
C VAL A 6 -7.35 -2.84 9.88
N HIS A 7 -7.82 -2.78 11.12
CA HIS A 7 -8.11 -1.53 11.81
C HIS A 7 -6.85 -0.79 12.32
N THR A 8 -5.65 -1.34 12.16
CA THR A 8 -4.39 -0.68 12.54
C THR A 8 -3.49 -0.44 11.33
N ILE A 9 -2.84 -1.48 10.82
CA ILE A 9 -1.92 -1.40 9.69
C ILE A 9 -2.67 -1.04 8.41
N GLY A 10 -3.82 -1.69 8.18
CA GLY A 10 -4.68 -1.39 7.03
C GLY A 10 -5.16 0.05 7.04
N GLU A 11 -5.63 0.53 8.20
CA GLU A 11 -6.08 1.91 8.40
C GLU A 11 -4.95 2.92 8.13
N SER A 12 -3.77 2.68 8.72
CA SER A 12 -2.58 3.52 8.48
C SER A 12 -2.24 3.63 7.00
N ALA A 13 -2.27 2.51 6.28
CA ALA A 13 -1.99 2.49 4.85
C ALA A 13 -3.09 3.17 4.02
N ALA A 14 -4.37 2.98 4.38
CA ALA A 14 -5.49 3.63 3.71
C ALA A 14 -5.43 5.16 3.85
N LEU A 15 -4.91 5.67 4.96
CA LEU A 15 -4.70 7.10 5.20
C LEU A 15 -3.39 7.65 4.60
N GLY A 16 -2.61 6.82 3.87
CA GLY A 16 -1.37 7.24 3.22
C GLY A 16 -0.21 7.52 4.17
N ALA A 17 -0.16 6.84 5.32
CA ALA A 17 1.03 6.84 6.17
C ALA A 17 2.27 6.43 5.36
N ALA A 18 3.43 6.98 5.71
CA ALA A 18 4.70 6.61 5.07
C ALA A 18 5.13 5.18 5.42
N GLY A 19 4.69 4.67 6.57
CA GLY A 19 4.97 3.32 7.06
C GLY A 19 4.41 3.11 8.47
N VAL A 20 4.66 1.92 9.01
CA VAL A 20 4.33 1.55 10.40
C VAL A 20 5.55 0.89 11.05
N VAL A 21 5.71 1.09 12.36
CA VAL A 21 6.75 0.43 13.15
C VAL A 21 6.10 -0.60 14.05
N LEU A 22 6.52 -1.86 13.94
CA LEU A 22 6.03 -2.95 14.76
C LEU A 22 7.02 -3.26 15.87
N TRP A 23 6.59 -2.99 17.11
CA TRP A 23 7.37 -3.32 18.29
C TRP A 23 6.97 -4.70 18.83
N VAL A 24 7.89 -5.66 18.78
CA VAL A 24 7.66 -7.05 19.21
C VAL A 24 8.81 -7.55 20.09
N SER A 25 8.52 -8.45 21.02
CA SER A 25 9.58 -9.14 21.77
C SER A 25 10.29 -10.17 20.89
N CYS A 26 11.59 -10.38 21.13
CA CYS A 26 12.44 -11.25 20.31
C CYS A 26 11.86 -12.66 20.11
N GLN A 27 11.33 -13.29 21.16
CA GLN A 27 10.72 -14.63 21.10
C GLN A 27 9.45 -14.71 20.24
N LYS A 28 8.75 -13.59 20.06
CA LYS A 28 7.51 -13.51 19.29
C LYS A 28 7.74 -13.09 17.84
N ALA A 29 8.87 -12.48 17.52
CA ALA A 29 9.14 -11.88 16.21
C ALA A 29 8.93 -12.87 15.05
N THR A 30 9.56 -14.05 15.10
CA THR A 30 9.44 -15.06 14.03
C THR A 30 8.04 -15.64 13.92
N LYS A 31 7.39 -15.94 15.05
CA LYS A 31 6.00 -16.44 15.06
C LYS A 31 5.02 -15.41 14.50
N TYR A 32 5.25 -14.12 14.74
CA TYR A 32 4.43 -13.05 14.20
C TYR A 32 4.60 -12.92 12.69
N THR A 33 5.83 -12.97 12.16
CA THR A 33 6.06 -12.88 10.71
C THR A 33 5.53 -14.09 9.93
N ASP A 34 5.51 -15.26 10.57
CA ASP A 34 5.11 -16.53 9.95
C ASP A 34 3.60 -16.75 10.07
N GLY A 35 2.97 -16.04 11.01
CA GLY A 35 1.53 -15.98 11.18
C GLY A 35 0.83 -15.04 10.19
N PRO A 36 -0.40 -14.60 10.49
CA PRO A 36 -1.25 -13.84 9.56
C PRO A 36 -0.71 -12.44 9.23
N LEU A 37 0.22 -11.91 10.03
CA LEU A 37 0.80 -10.57 9.84
C LEU A 37 1.66 -10.51 8.57
N GLY A 38 2.55 -11.48 8.33
CA GLY A 38 3.45 -11.46 7.18
C GLY A 38 2.71 -11.34 5.85
N PRO A 39 1.79 -12.26 5.52
CA PRO A 39 0.97 -12.17 4.32
C PRO A 39 0.13 -10.88 4.25
N TYR A 40 -0.36 -10.39 5.39
CA TYR A 40 -1.14 -9.15 5.43
C TYR A 40 -0.31 -7.91 5.11
N VAL A 41 0.91 -7.80 5.66
CA VAL A 41 1.86 -6.73 5.33
C VAL A 41 2.18 -6.75 3.84
N ILE A 42 2.43 -7.93 3.26
CA ILE A 42 2.68 -8.07 1.83
C ILE A 42 1.47 -7.64 0.99
N ASN A 43 0.26 -8.00 1.43
CA ASN A 43 -0.98 -7.60 0.79
C ASN A 43 -1.11 -6.06 0.73
N VAL A 44 -1.05 -5.40 1.88
CA VAL A 44 -1.24 -3.95 2.00
C VAL A 44 -0.13 -3.17 1.28
N THR A 45 1.14 -3.55 1.47
CA THR A 45 2.27 -2.85 0.86
C THR A 45 2.29 -3.00 -0.66
N SER A 46 1.96 -4.18 -1.18
CA SER A 46 1.85 -4.42 -2.62
C SER A 46 0.69 -3.64 -3.23
N ALA A 47 -0.47 -3.60 -2.55
CA ALA A 47 -1.62 -2.82 -2.98
C ALA A 47 -1.30 -1.32 -3.02
N ALA A 48 -0.66 -0.77 -1.98
CA ALA A 48 -0.25 0.63 -1.93
C ALA A 48 0.72 0.98 -3.07
N LYS A 49 1.71 0.12 -3.34
CA LYS A 49 2.66 0.28 -4.45
C LYS A 49 1.97 0.26 -5.81
N LEU A 50 1.04 -0.68 -6.02
CA LEU A 50 0.28 -0.79 -7.26
C LEU A 50 -0.64 0.42 -7.46
N CYS A 51 -1.32 0.88 -6.42
CA CYS A 51 -2.16 2.08 -6.47
C CYS A 51 -1.34 3.32 -6.84
N SER A 52 -0.20 3.54 -6.16
CA SER A 52 0.72 4.64 -6.49
C SER A 52 1.18 4.59 -7.94
N LYS A 53 1.52 3.40 -8.46
CA LYS A 53 1.93 3.22 -9.86
C LYS A 53 0.78 3.46 -10.85
N ALA A 54 -0.40 2.90 -10.58
CA ALA A 54 -1.52 2.89 -11.51
C ALA A 54 -2.25 4.23 -11.57
N LEU A 55 -2.49 4.83 -10.41
CA LEU A 55 -3.25 6.08 -10.30
C LEU A 55 -2.34 7.30 -10.25
N CYS A 56 -1.25 7.25 -9.49
CA CYS A 56 -0.50 8.44 -9.11
C CYS A 56 0.86 8.58 -9.79
N LYS A 57 1.06 7.91 -10.93
CA LYS A 57 2.30 7.92 -11.71
C LYS A 57 3.59 7.60 -10.93
N LYS A 58 3.46 6.92 -9.78
CA LYS A 58 4.53 6.64 -8.79
C LYS A 58 5.04 7.86 -8.02
N ASN A 59 4.38 9.01 -8.16
CA ASN A 59 4.80 10.29 -7.59
C ASN A 59 3.96 10.70 -6.37
N ALA A 60 3.24 9.75 -5.77
CA ALA A 60 2.33 10.01 -4.67
C ALA A 60 2.07 8.77 -3.83
N LYS A 61 1.46 9.02 -2.65
CA LYS A 61 0.76 8.00 -1.87
C LYS A 61 -0.73 8.02 -2.24
N CYS A 62 -1.35 6.85 -2.28
CA CYS A 62 -2.80 6.77 -2.34
C CYS A 62 -3.39 7.01 -0.94
N VAL A 63 -4.39 7.86 -0.85
CA VAL A 63 -5.12 8.17 0.38
C VAL A 63 -6.61 7.95 0.17
N ARG A 64 -7.29 7.41 1.18
CA ARG A 64 -8.73 7.14 1.15
C ARG A 64 -9.49 8.45 1.00
N LYS A 65 -10.47 8.47 0.09
CA LYS A 65 -11.24 9.70 -0.16
C LYS A 65 -12.19 10.06 0.98
N SER A 66 -12.85 9.06 1.56
CA SER A 66 -13.80 9.25 2.65
C SER A 66 -13.23 8.69 3.95
N LEU A 67 -12.99 9.57 4.93
CA LEU A 67 -12.45 9.18 6.23
C LEU A 67 -13.37 8.21 6.96
N ASP A 68 -14.69 8.32 6.78
CA ASP A 68 -15.67 7.48 7.49
C ASP A 68 -15.98 6.16 6.76
N SER A 69 -15.38 5.94 5.58
CA SER A 69 -15.56 4.69 4.84
C SER A 69 -14.63 3.59 5.36
N GLY A 70 -15.16 2.36 5.48
CA GLY A 70 -14.37 1.16 5.82
C GLY A 70 -13.55 0.59 4.65
N THR A 71 -13.03 1.43 3.74
CA THR A 71 -12.26 0.96 2.58
C THR A 71 -10.77 0.89 2.88
N TYR A 72 -10.14 -0.19 2.44
CA TYR A 72 -8.72 -0.48 2.68
C TYR A 72 -7.97 -0.77 1.38
N LEU A 73 -6.65 -0.50 1.36
CA LEU A 73 -5.77 -0.86 0.24
C LEU A 73 -5.33 -2.32 0.35
N HIS A 74 -6.08 -3.23 -0.28
CA HIS A 74 -5.73 -4.65 -0.40
C HIS A 74 -5.65 -5.07 -1.87
N LEU A 75 -4.80 -6.06 -2.16
CA LEU A 75 -4.78 -6.78 -3.42
C LEU A 75 -6.11 -7.53 -3.60
N ASN A 76 -6.61 -7.55 -4.83
CA ASN A 76 -7.78 -8.34 -5.17
C ASN A 76 -7.42 -9.84 -5.13
N PRO A 77 -8.02 -10.65 -4.23
CA PRO A 77 -7.68 -12.06 -4.09
C PRO A 77 -8.03 -12.91 -5.31
N CYS A 78 -8.87 -12.41 -6.22
CA CYS A 78 -9.20 -13.10 -7.47
C CYS A 78 -8.06 -13.05 -8.50
N PHE A 79 -7.24 -12.00 -8.47
CA PHE A 79 -6.19 -11.76 -9.48
C PHE A 79 -4.78 -11.81 -8.91
N PHE A 80 -4.65 -11.75 -7.59
CA PHE A 80 -3.37 -11.81 -6.91
C PHE A 80 -3.31 -13.01 -5.97
N ASN A 81 -2.13 -13.63 -5.92
CA ASN A 81 -1.84 -14.73 -5.02
C ASN A 81 -0.52 -14.46 -4.30
N ILE A 82 -0.55 -14.59 -2.97
CA ILE A 82 0.62 -14.42 -2.10
C ILE A 82 1.04 -15.81 -1.63
N ARG A 83 2.26 -16.22 -1.98
CA ARG A 83 2.82 -17.52 -1.59
C ARG A 83 4.08 -17.33 -0.77
N LEU A 84 4.34 -18.30 0.11
CA LEU A 84 5.65 -18.43 0.74
C LEU A 84 6.66 -18.86 -0.34
N ASN A 85 7.81 -18.20 -0.34
CA ASN A 85 8.95 -18.61 -1.13
C ASN A 85 9.78 -19.60 -0.30
N PRO A 86 9.96 -20.86 -0.75
CA PRO A 86 10.72 -21.86 -0.02
C PRO A 86 12.24 -21.62 -0.06
N SER A 87 12.73 -20.65 -0.84
CA SER A 87 14.16 -20.34 -0.92
C SER A 87 14.70 -19.77 0.39
N ILE A 88 15.88 -20.26 0.80
CA ILE A 88 16.63 -19.81 1.98
C ILE A 88 17.19 -18.38 1.78
N ARG A 89 17.36 -17.96 0.52
CA ARG A 89 17.83 -16.62 0.14
C ARG A 89 16.75 -15.88 -0.65
N GLY A 90 16.53 -14.60 -0.31
CA GLY A 90 15.63 -13.71 -1.01
C GLY A 90 14.33 -13.40 -0.25
N PRO A 91 13.34 -12.75 -0.90
CA PRO A 91 12.08 -12.39 -0.28
C PRO A 91 11.32 -13.64 0.16
N ARG A 92 10.86 -13.65 1.42
CA ARG A 92 10.12 -14.76 2.02
C ARG A 92 8.73 -14.97 1.41
N PHE A 93 8.16 -13.94 0.81
CA PHE A 93 6.87 -13.99 0.13
C PHE A 93 7.02 -13.61 -1.33
N HIS A 94 6.32 -14.33 -2.20
CA HIS A 94 6.20 -14.06 -3.62
C HIS A 94 4.76 -13.68 -3.93
N VAL A 95 4.58 -12.55 -4.63
CA VAL A 95 3.27 -12.08 -5.09
C VAL A 95 3.18 -12.29 -6.60
N SER A 96 2.25 -13.12 -7.03
CA SER A 96 1.92 -13.32 -8.45
C SER A 96 0.56 -12.71 -8.77
N GLY A 97 0.39 -12.20 -9.99
CA GLY A 97 -0.85 -11.56 -10.44
C GLY A 97 -0.60 -10.27 -11.18
N HIS A 98 -1.66 -9.66 -11.69
CA HIS A 98 -1.60 -8.37 -12.37
C HIS A 98 -2.83 -7.53 -12.04
N LEU A 99 -2.63 -6.21 -12.04
CA LEU A 99 -3.73 -5.27 -11.90
C LEU A 99 -4.52 -5.23 -13.21
N ASN A 100 -5.85 -5.27 -13.13
CA ASN A 100 -6.73 -5.15 -14.29
C ASN A 100 -7.54 -3.85 -14.28
N ASN A 101 -8.30 -3.58 -15.34
CA ASN A 101 -9.10 -2.36 -15.46
C ASN A 101 -10.16 -2.22 -14.34
N PRO A 102 -10.93 -3.27 -13.98
CA PRO A 102 -11.83 -3.21 -12.82
C PRO A 102 -11.15 -2.81 -11.51
N ASP A 103 -9.98 -3.39 -11.21
CA ASP A 103 -9.22 -3.05 -10.00
C ASP A 103 -8.79 -1.59 -10.01
N ILE A 104 -8.33 -1.08 -11.16
CA ILE A 104 -7.93 0.33 -11.33
C ILE A 104 -9.14 1.25 -11.11
N LEU A 105 -10.29 0.90 -11.66
CA LEU A 105 -11.53 1.68 -11.50
C LEU A 105 -11.99 1.70 -10.03
N ASP A 106 -11.93 0.56 -9.34
CA ASP A 106 -12.26 0.46 -7.92
C ASP A 106 -11.30 1.30 -7.05
N MET A 107 -10.00 1.20 -7.31
CA MET A 107 -9.00 2.04 -6.65
C MET A 107 -9.28 3.53 -6.92
N LYS A 108 -9.55 3.91 -8.17
CA LYS A 108 -9.86 5.30 -8.55
C LYS A 108 -11.14 5.80 -7.89
N HIS A 109 -12.12 4.93 -7.64
CA HIS A 109 -13.34 5.30 -6.94
C HIS A 109 -13.05 5.61 -5.46
N LYS A 110 -12.31 4.75 -4.77
CA LYS A 110 -12.10 4.78 -3.31
C LYS A 110 -10.93 5.65 -2.84
N PHE A 111 -9.91 5.86 -3.68
CA PHE A 111 -8.66 6.52 -3.33
C PHE A 111 -8.33 7.72 -4.23
N THR A 112 -7.61 8.69 -3.68
CA THR A 112 -7.02 9.83 -4.39
C THR A 112 -5.51 9.91 -4.12
N CYS A 113 -4.80 10.78 -4.81
CA CYS A 113 -3.35 10.92 -4.69
C CYS A 113 -2.98 12.08 -3.75
N GLN A 114 -2.07 11.81 -2.81
CA GLN A 114 -1.33 12.82 -2.07
C GLN A 114 0.09 12.88 -2.63
N CYS A 115 0.34 13.89 -3.47
CA CYS A 115 1.61 14.01 -4.20
C CYS A 115 2.81 14.14 -3.25
N TYR A 116 3.93 13.54 -3.65
CA TYR A 116 5.21 13.83 -3.05
C TYR A 116 5.65 15.26 -3.38
N GLN A 117 6.58 15.78 -2.57
CA GLN A 117 7.20 17.07 -2.82
C GLN A 117 7.78 17.11 -4.25
N GLY A 118 7.52 18.20 -4.96
CA GLY A 118 7.95 18.35 -6.36
C GLY A 118 6.95 17.83 -7.40
N TRP A 119 5.75 17.38 -7.01
CA TRP A 119 4.69 16.96 -7.95
C TRP A 119 3.34 17.63 -7.70
N MET A 120 2.55 17.80 -8.77
CA MET A 120 1.19 18.38 -8.79
C MET A 120 0.31 17.65 -9.81
N GLY A 121 -0.98 18.00 -9.77
CA GLY A 121 -2.03 17.39 -10.57
C GLY A 121 -2.86 16.42 -9.73
N ILE A 122 -4.04 16.06 -10.25
CA ILE A 122 -4.95 15.14 -9.56
C ILE A 122 -4.32 13.75 -9.41
N TYR A 123 -3.43 13.38 -10.33
CA TYR A 123 -2.74 12.10 -10.40
C TYR A 123 -1.22 12.25 -10.24
N CYS A 124 -0.74 13.41 -9.76
CA CYS A 124 0.68 13.71 -9.58
C CYS A 124 1.50 13.52 -10.88
N GLU A 125 0.90 13.90 -12.00
CA GLU A 125 1.39 13.73 -13.35
C GLU A 125 2.33 14.86 -13.81
N MET A 126 2.37 15.99 -13.09
CA MET A 126 3.18 17.16 -13.45
C MET A 126 4.22 17.48 -12.36
N PRO A 127 5.46 17.82 -12.70
CA PRO A 127 6.42 18.33 -11.74
C PRO A 127 6.03 19.75 -11.27
N GLN A 128 6.28 20.07 -9.99
CA GLN A 128 6.17 21.44 -9.49
C GLN A 128 7.33 22.26 -10.04
N ILE A 129 7.06 23.31 -10.81
CA ILE A 129 8.08 24.28 -11.20
C ILE A 129 8.29 25.22 -10.01
N THR A 130 9.35 24.99 -9.24
CA THR A 130 9.78 25.92 -8.20
C THR A 130 10.53 27.08 -8.85
N ASP A 131 10.01 28.31 -8.76
CA ASP A 131 10.78 29.51 -9.11
C ASP A 131 11.94 29.64 -8.09
N PRO A 132 13.21 29.59 -8.51
CA PRO A 132 14.36 29.71 -7.61
C PRO A 132 14.42 31.06 -6.87
N ARG A 133 13.55 32.04 -7.18
CA ARG A 133 13.48 33.35 -6.50
C ARG A 133 12.51 33.40 -5.30
N LYS A 134 11.89 32.29 -4.92
CA LYS A 134 10.92 32.22 -3.80
C LYS A 134 11.43 31.45 -2.56
N VAL A 135 12.74 31.26 -2.43
CA VAL A 135 13.38 30.67 -1.22
C VAL A 135 14.05 31.77 -0.42
#